data_AF-A0A8H5K5D1-F1
#
_entry.id   AF-A0A8H5K5D1-F1
#
_cell.length_a   1.000
_cell.length_b   1.000
_cell.length_c   1.000
_cell.angle_alpha   90.00
_cell.angle_beta   90.00
_cell.angle_gamma   90.00
#
_symmetry.space_group_name_H-M   'P 1'
#
loop_
_entity.id
_entity.type
_entity.pdbx_description
1 polymer ?
#
loop_
_entity_poly.entity_id
_entity_poly.type
_entity_poly.pdbx_seq_one_letter_code
_entity_poly.pdbx_strand_id
1 'polypeptide(L)'
;MPRTDVILLTEKELKTKIAQARTIPDPEPSKETKSHDRWIQGIVRNYTQFEFRVRNPPYFYSGRYETSPNMVLGFSVGQFTAVNHYLSPTGATGGNAWELEIELGLYLYLAFGFTNPRAGTFKSAVVESLVPREGYDKAKEGGNKIVSKDSITGRDTEGEDMTILFEVECTGGQRPVYTITQRVI
;
A
#
# COMPACT_ATOMS: atom_id res chain seq x y z
N MET A 1 -30.40 -0.57 -10.79
CA MET A 1 -30.14 -0.68 -9.34
C MET A 1 -29.93 0.73 -8.82
N PRO A 2 -30.54 1.15 -7.70
CA PRO A 2 -30.23 2.46 -7.12
C PRO A 2 -28.73 2.48 -6.79
N ARG A 3 -28.03 3.56 -7.20
CA ARG A 3 -26.70 3.86 -6.68
C ARG A 3 -26.89 4.06 -5.18
N THR A 4 -26.26 3.21 -4.38
CA THR A 4 -26.04 3.54 -2.98
C THR A 4 -25.07 4.73 -3.01
N ASP A 5 -25.33 5.76 -2.21
CA ASP A 5 -24.43 6.89 -2.10
C ASP A 5 -23.23 6.45 -1.25
N VAL A 6 -22.00 6.70 -1.71
CA VAL A 6 -20.79 6.46 -0.92
C VAL A 6 -20.89 7.27 0.37
N ILE A 7 -20.86 6.60 1.52
CA ILE A 7 -20.86 7.25 2.84
C ILE A 7 -19.42 7.55 3.25
N LEU A 8 -19.15 8.81 3.57
CA LEU A 8 -17.83 9.31 3.93
C LEU A 8 -17.80 9.80 5.39
N LEU A 9 -16.68 9.64 6.08
CA LEU A 9 -16.46 10.38 7.32
C LEU A 9 -16.44 11.89 7.05
N THR A 10 -16.95 12.68 8.00
CA THR A 10 -16.75 14.14 7.97
C THR A 10 -15.25 14.48 7.91
N GLU A 11 -14.91 15.67 7.41
CA GLU A 11 -13.50 16.11 7.34
C GLU A 11 -12.84 16.10 8.73
N LYS A 12 -13.59 16.47 9.76
CA LYS A 12 -13.12 16.48 11.16
C LYS A 12 -12.85 15.07 11.68
N GLU A 13 -13.76 14.13 11.46
CA GLU A 13 -13.58 12.73 11.85
C GLU A 13 -12.40 12.11 11.11
N LEU A 14 -12.29 12.34 9.80
CA LEU A 14 -11.19 11.87 8.98
C LEU A 14 -9.85 12.38 9.51
N LYS A 15 -9.69 13.69 9.74
CA LYS A 15 -8.46 14.27 10.31
C LYS A 15 -8.11 13.64 11.66
N THR A 16 -9.11 13.42 12.51
CA THR A 16 -8.91 12.82 13.84
C THR A 16 -8.43 11.38 13.73
N LYS A 17 -9.07 10.56 12.89
CA LYS A 17 -8.70 9.16 12.67
C LYS A 17 -7.32 9.01 12.04
N ILE A 18 -6.97 9.88 11.08
CA ILE A 18 -5.62 9.93 10.49
C ILE A 18 -4.58 10.29 11.56
N ALA A 19 -4.85 11.28 12.41
CA ALA A 19 -3.93 11.66 13.48
C ALA A 19 -3.68 10.51 14.46
N GLN A 20 -4.72 9.74 14.81
CA GLN A 20 -4.58 8.53 15.64
C GLN A 20 -3.80 7.42 14.92
N ALA A 21 -4.10 7.16 13.64
CA ALA A 21 -3.40 6.14 12.87
C ALA A 21 -1.90 6.43 12.70
N ARG A 22 -1.50 7.71 12.68
CA ARG A 22 -0.09 8.13 12.63
C ARG A 22 0.71 7.78 13.88
N THR A 23 0.06 7.51 15.01
CA THR A 23 0.76 7.10 16.24
C THR A 23 0.97 5.59 16.33
N ILE A 24 0.43 4.81 15.39
CA ILE A 24 0.63 3.35 15.35
C ILE A 24 2.09 3.08 14.94
N PRO A 25 2.87 2.36 15.76
CA PRO A 25 4.26 2.07 15.45
C PRO A 25 4.37 1.07 14.30
N ASP A 26 5.45 1.19 13.51
CA ASP A 26 5.74 0.21 12.47
C ASP A 26 6.18 -1.12 13.11
N PRO A 27 5.72 -2.27 12.59
CA PRO A 27 6.18 -3.56 13.07
C PRO A 27 7.67 -3.75 12.77
N GLU A 28 8.42 -4.20 13.78
CA GLU A 28 9.85 -4.49 13.65
C GLU A 28 10.11 -5.80 12.88
N PRO A 29 11.17 -5.88 12.06
CA PRO A 29 11.50 -7.12 11.37
C PRO A 29 11.96 -8.19 12.37
N SER A 30 11.50 -9.42 12.16
CA SER A 30 11.81 -10.56 13.02
C SER A 30 13.31 -10.91 12.97
N LYS A 31 13.78 -11.70 13.94
CA LYS A 31 15.15 -12.24 13.92
C LYS A 31 15.38 -13.14 12.70
N GLU A 32 14.36 -13.91 12.30
CA GLU A 32 14.41 -14.78 11.12
C GLU A 32 14.59 -13.96 9.85
N THR A 33 13.74 -12.94 9.65
CA THR A 33 13.85 -11.98 8.55
C THR A 33 15.26 -11.39 8.46
N LYS A 34 15.82 -10.94 9.59
CA LYS A 34 17.15 -10.33 9.67
C LYS A 34 18.29 -11.32 9.43
N SER A 35 18.05 -12.63 9.51
CA SER A 35 19.03 -13.67 9.21
C SER A 35 19.21 -13.94 7.72
N HIS A 36 18.27 -13.47 6.88
CA HIS A 36 18.38 -13.54 5.43
C HIS A 36 19.37 -12.51 4.88
N ASP A 37 20.21 -12.91 3.93
CA ASP A 37 21.16 -12.00 3.26
C ASP A 37 20.47 -10.84 2.54
N ARG A 38 19.26 -11.09 2.02
CA ARG A 38 18.45 -10.12 1.29
C ARG A 38 17.00 -10.24 1.71
N TRP A 39 16.52 -9.23 2.41
CA TRP A 39 15.14 -9.12 2.84
C TRP A 39 14.62 -7.69 2.64
N ILE A 40 13.31 -7.57 2.56
CA ILE A 40 12.59 -6.29 2.51
C ILE A 40 11.28 -6.46 3.27
N GLN A 41 10.96 -5.49 4.13
CA GLN A 41 9.71 -5.46 4.90
C GLN A 41 8.91 -4.24 4.47
N GLY A 42 7.90 -4.44 3.62
CA GLY A 42 7.02 -3.35 3.21
C GLY A 42 6.03 -3.02 4.32
N ILE A 43 5.95 -1.74 4.69
CA ILE A 43 4.97 -1.22 5.65
C ILE A 43 3.85 -0.55 4.87
N VAL A 44 2.60 -0.90 5.15
CA VAL A 44 1.43 -0.34 4.47
C VAL A 44 0.59 0.44 5.48
N ARG A 45 0.58 1.76 5.36
CA ARG A 45 -0.20 2.67 6.21
C ARG A 45 -1.46 3.08 5.48
N ASN A 46 -2.60 2.61 5.98
CA ASN A 46 -3.90 2.93 5.44
C ASN A 46 -4.52 4.08 6.25
N TYR A 47 -4.41 5.31 5.75
CA TYR A 47 -5.02 6.51 6.31
C TYR A 47 -6.33 6.87 5.58
N THR A 48 -7.10 5.84 5.24
CA THR A 48 -8.43 5.95 4.68
C THR A 48 -9.44 5.23 5.58
N GLN A 49 -10.73 5.50 5.39
CA GLN A 49 -11.80 4.75 6.06
C GLN A 49 -12.06 3.38 5.44
N PHE A 50 -11.46 3.10 4.29
CA PHE A 50 -11.73 1.93 3.48
C PHE A 50 -10.73 0.81 3.75
N GLU A 51 -11.13 -0.41 3.43
CA GLU A 51 -10.30 -1.58 3.59
C GLU A 51 -9.45 -1.82 2.35
N PHE A 52 -8.17 -2.16 2.56
CA PHE A 52 -7.22 -2.40 1.49
C PHE A 52 -6.87 -3.88 1.40
N ARG A 53 -7.28 -4.53 0.31
CA ARG A 53 -7.11 -5.97 0.08
C ARG A 53 -5.96 -6.21 -0.88
N VAL A 54 -5.15 -7.22 -0.61
CA VAL A 54 -4.15 -7.67 -1.57
C VAL A 54 -4.81 -8.55 -2.63
N ARG A 55 -4.42 -8.36 -3.88
CA ARG A 55 -4.78 -9.23 -5.00
C ARG A 55 -3.68 -10.24 -5.27
N ASN A 56 -4.10 -11.48 -5.49
CA ASN A 56 -3.24 -12.56 -5.93
C ASN A 56 -3.40 -12.81 -7.45
N PRO A 57 -2.35 -13.31 -8.13
CA PRO A 57 -1.02 -13.61 -7.61
C PRO A 57 -0.10 -12.37 -7.54
N PRO A 58 0.96 -12.39 -6.70
CA PRO A 58 2.02 -11.38 -6.73
C PRO A 58 2.93 -11.57 -7.95
N TYR A 59 3.76 -10.56 -8.24
CA TYR A 59 4.88 -10.70 -9.18
C TYR A 59 6.19 -10.77 -8.40
N PHE A 60 7.00 -11.79 -8.65
CA PHE A 60 8.39 -11.84 -8.19
C PHE A 60 9.32 -11.93 -9.39
N TYR A 61 10.24 -10.98 -9.49
CA TYR A 61 11.41 -11.14 -10.34
C TYR A 61 12.44 -12.04 -9.66
N SER A 62 12.58 -11.92 -8.33
CA SER A 62 13.40 -12.82 -7.52
C SER A 62 12.96 -12.86 -6.06
N GLY A 63 13.11 -14.01 -5.42
CA GLY A 63 12.78 -14.18 -4.00
C GLY A 63 11.33 -14.65 -3.80
N ARG A 64 10.89 -14.61 -2.54
CA ARG A 64 9.57 -15.10 -2.13
C ARG A 64 9.06 -14.32 -0.93
N TYR A 65 7.79 -14.48 -0.60
CA TYR A 65 7.29 -14.10 0.71
C TYR A 65 7.86 -14.99 1.80
N GLU A 66 8.31 -14.35 2.87
CA GLU A 66 8.39 -14.93 4.21
C GLU A 66 7.06 -14.69 4.92
N THR A 67 6.56 -13.44 4.88
CA THR A 67 5.22 -13.06 5.32
C THR A 67 4.48 -12.43 4.16
N SER A 68 3.46 -13.12 3.64
CA SER A 68 2.61 -12.57 2.58
C SER A 68 1.82 -11.36 3.08
N PRO A 69 1.57 -10.36 2.22
CA PRO A 69 0.63 -9.29 2.54
C PRO A 69 -0.74 -9.86 2.89
N ASN A 70 -1.40 -9.22 3.84
CA ASN A 70 -2.80 -9.46 4.19
C ASN A 70 -3.59 -8.16 4.03
N MET A 71 -4.91 -8.28 4.19
CA MET A 71 -5.83 -7.16 4.31
C MET A 71 -5.35 -6.13 5.35
N VAL A 72 -5.47 -4.84 5.01
CA VAL A 72 -5.16 -3.71 5.90
C VAL A 72 -6.43 -2.90 6.11
N LEU A 73 -6.96 -2.94 7.34
CA LEU A 73 -8.17 -2.22 7.72
C LEU A 73 -7.98 -0.70 7.61
N GLY A 74 -9.09 0.04 7.52
CA GLY A 74 -9.06 1.49 7.59
C GLY A 74 -8.37 1.98 8.86
N PHE A 75 -7.60 3.06 8.74
CA PHE A 75 -6.82 3.67 9.83
C PHE A 75 -5.88 2.71 10.57
N SER A 76 -5.31 1.74 9.86
CA SER A 76 -4.40 0.74 10.42
C SER A 76 -3.08 0.62 9.65
N VAL A 77 -2.15 -0.15 10.21
CA VAL A 77 -0.84 -0.45 9.62
C VAL A 77 -0.73 -1.94 9.37
N GLY A 78 -0.45 -2.31 8.12
CA GLY A 78 -0.12 -3.67 7.70
C GLY A 78 1.34 -3.81 7.33
N GLN A 79 1.75 -5.06 7.07
CA GLN A 79 3.09 -5.34 6.58
C GLN A 79 3.12 -6.56 5.66
N PHE A 80 4.19 -6.66 4.89
CA PHE A 80 4.62 -7.89 4.23
C PHE A 80 6.14 -7.99 4.27
N THR A 81 6.67 -9.20 4.19
CA THR A 81 8.11 -9.45 4.17
C THR A 81 8.47 -10.38 3.04
N ALA A 82 9.38 -9.92 2.17
CA ALA A 82 9.97 -10.73 1.13
C ALA A 82 11.46 -10.97 1.40
N VAL A 83 11.92 -12.17 1.08
CA VAL A 83 13.29 -12.64 1.31
C VAL A 83 13.83 -13.33 0.05
N ASN A 84 15.14 -13.45 -0.07
CA ASN A 84 15.75 -14.30 -1.09
C ASN A 84 15.38 -15.78 -0.89
N HIS A 85 15.46 -16.57 -1.96
CA HIS A 85 15.30 -18.02 -1.85
C HIS A 85 16.48 -18.63 -1.07
N TYR A 86 16.19 -19.72 -0.36
CA TYR A 86 17.20 -20.48 0.38
C TYR A 86 18.34 -20.91 -0.57
N LEU A 87 19.59 -20.63 -0.18
CA LEU A 87 20.82 -20.89 -0.96
C LEU A 87 20.95 -20.15 -2.30
N SER A 88 20.02 -19.26 -2.65
CA SER A 88 20.16 -18.37 -3.81
C SER A 88 20.56 -16.98 -3.35
N PRO A 89 21.73 -16.46 -3.76
CA PRO A 89 22.15 -15.10 -3.43
C PRO A 89 21.40 -14.02 -4.24
N THR A 90 20.30 -14.38 -4.91
CA THR A 90 19.43 -13.43 -5.63
C THR A 90 18.77 -12.45 -4.66
N GLY A 91 18.22 -11.35 -5.18
CA GLY A 91 17.52 -10.37 -4.34
C GLY A 91 16.12 -10.82 -3.88
N ALA A 92 15.48 -9.95 -3.11
CA ALA A 92 14.04 -9.95 -2.85
C ALA A 92 13.42 -8.80 -3.64
N THR A 93 12.87 -9.09 -4.82
CA THR A 93 12.41 -8.08 -5.78
C THR A 93 11.11 -8.51 -6.47
N GLY A 94 10.13 -7.61 -6.51
CA GLY A 94 8.80 -7.94 -7.02
C GLY A 94 7.79 -6.81 -6.85
N GLY A 95 6.52 -7.17 -6.91
CA GLY A 95 5.42 -6.26 -6.64
C GLY A 95 4.12 -6.97 -6.26
N ASN A 96 3.23 -6.20 -5.64
CA ASN A 96 1.88 -6.59 -5.21
C ASN A 96 0.84 -5.70 -5.88
N ALA A 97 -0.30 -6.27 -6.26
CA ALA A 97 -1.48 -5.49 -6.57
C ALA A 97 -2.40 -5.46 -5.36
N TRP A 98 -3.08 -4.34 -5.17
CA TRP A 98 -3.99 -4.07 -4.09
C TRP A 98 -5.25 -3.41 -4.61
N GLU A 99 -6.36 -3.63 -3.93
CA GLU A 99 -7.63 -2.98 -4.19
C GLU A 99 -8.16 -2.35 -2.90
N LEU A 100 -8.57 -1.08 -3.01
CA LEU A 100 -9.33 -0.39 -1.98
C LEU A 100 -10.80 -0.44 -2.40
N GLU A 101 -11.64 -1.16 -1.66
CA GLU A 101 -13.08 -1.19 -1.92
C GLU A 101 -13.72 0.01 -1.23
N ILE A 102 -14.31 0.89 -2.04
CA ILE A 102 -14.85 2.18 -1.60
C ILE A 102 -16.36 2.03 -1.39
N GLU A 103 -16.98 1.36 -2.34
CA GLU A 103 -18.36 0.89 -2.31
C GLU A 103 -18.46 -0.35 -3.21
N LEU A 104 -19.58 -1.08 -3.14
CA LEU A 104 -19.84 -2.21 -4.01
C LEU A 104 -19.67 -1.84 -5.50
N GLY A 105 -18.60 -2.36 -6.12
CA GLY A 105 -18.29 -2.11 -7.53
C GLY A 105 -17.40 -0.89 -7.80
N LEU A 106 -17.04 -0.09 -6.78
CA LEU A 106 -16.13 1.05 -6.90
C LEU A 106 -14.81 0.76 -6.18
N TYR A 107 -13.73 0.67 -6.96
CA TYR A 107 -12.41 0.28 -6.46
C TYR A 107 -11.33 1.27 -6.90
N LEU A 108 -10.36 1.52 -6.01
CA LEU A 108 -9.06 2.05 -6.39
C LEU A 108 -8.05 0.90 -6.46
N TYR A 109 -7.40 0.72 -7.60
CA TYR A 109 -6.36 -0.29 -7.78
C TYR A 109 -4.97 0.32 -7.70
N LEU A 110 -4.09 -0.30 -6.91
CA LEU A 110 -2.72 0.14 -6.71
C LEU A 110 -1.76 -1.03 -6.87
N ALA A 111 -0.65 -0.83 -7.58
CA ALA A 111 0.46 -1.76 -7.62
C ALA A 111 1.67 -1.19 -6.88
N PHE A 112 2.19 -1.95 -5.92
CA PHE A 112 3.36 -1.62 -5.13
C PHE A 112 4.55 -2.43 -5.62
N GLY A 113 5.62 -1.77 -6.07
CA GLY A 113 6.88 -2.41 -6.42
C GLY A 113 7.92 -2.23 -5.33
N PHE A 114 8.75 -3.26 -5.13
CA PHE A 114 9.84 -3.24 -4.17
C PHE A 114 11.07 -3.98 -4.71
N THR A 115 12.26 -3.47 -4.41
CA THR A 115 13.51 -4.16 -4.80
C THR A 115 14.56 -4.11 -3.70
N ASN A 116 15.08 -5.26 -3.31
CA ASN A 116 16.39 -5.44 -2.67
C ASN A 116 17.21 -6.44 -3.50
N PRO A 117 17.86 -5.99 -4.60
CA PRO A 117 18.59 -6.88 -5.51
C PRO A 117 19.91 -7.38 -4.90
N ARG A 118 20.54 -8.38 -5.53
CA ARG A 118 21.91 -8.80 -5.17
C ARG A 118 22.92 -7.66 -5.36
N ALA A 119 22.80 -6.97 -6.49
CA ALA A 119 23.59 -5.82 -6.89
C ALA A 119 22.65 -4.69 -7.34
N GLY A 120 22.95 -3.46 -6.90
CA GLY A 120 22.09 -2.30 -7.09
C GLY A 120 21.56 -1.75 -5.75
N THR A 121 20.53 -0.91 -5.82
CA THR A 121 20.01 -0.17 -4.68
C THR A 121 18.59 -0.58 -4.32
N PHE A 122 18.15 -0.20 -3.12
CA PHE A 122 16.76 -0.35 -2.71
C PHE A 122 15.87 0.58 -3.53
N LYS A 123 14.77 0.06 -4.05
CA LYS A 123 13.79 0.84 -4.81
C LYS A 123 12.39 0.48 -4.37
N SER A 124 11.49 1.43 -4.54
CA SER A 124 10.07 1.21 -4.39
C SER A 124 9.28 2.04 -5.40
N ALA A 125 8.05 1.64 -5.65
CA ALA A 125 7.09 2.49 -6.34
C ALA A 125 5.66 2.14 -5.94
N VAL A 126 4.78 3.11 -6.10
CA VAL A 126 3.34 2.94 -6.20
C VAL A 126 2.85 3.47 -7.55
N VAL A 127 1.97 2.71 -8.20
CA VAL A 127 1.25 3.14 -9.40
C VAL A 127 -0.21 2.76 -9.29
N GLU A 128 -1.09 3.54 -9.92
CA GLU A 128 -2.51 3.19 -10.04
C GLU A 128 -2.68 2.14 -11.15
N SER A 129 -2.70 0.88 -10.76
CA SER A 129 -2.73 -0.28 -11.66
C SER A 129 -3.16 -1.55 -10.90
N LEU A 130 -3.77 -2.48 -11.63
CA LEU A 130 -4.07 -3.83 -11.14
C LEU A 130 -2.94 -4.85 -11.43
N VAL A 131 -1.86 -4.44 -12.10
CA VAL A 131 -0.78 -5.32 -12.56
C VAL A 131 0.42 -5.21 -11.61
N PRO A 132 0.72 -6.23 -10.76
CA PRO A 132 1.80 -6.15 -9.78
C PRO A 132 3.17 -5.83 -10.40
N ARG A 133 3.40 -6.35 -11.62
CA ARG A 133 4.65 -6.11 -12.37
C ARG A 133 4.87 -4.63 -12.71
N GLU A 134 3.82 -3.86 -12.95
CA GLU A 134 3.99 -2.43 -13.24
C GLU A 134 4.53 -1.66 -12.04
N GLY A 135 4.16 -2.06 -10.82
CA GLY A 135 4.78 -1.54 -9.60
C GLY A 135 6.28 -1.80 -9.60
N TYR A 136 6.71 -3.04 -9.88
CA TYR A 136 8.13 -3.40 -9.97
C TYR A 136 8.87 -2.62 -11.06
N ASP A 137 8.33 -2.57 -12.29
CA ASP A 137 8.97 -1.92 -13.43
C ASP A 137 9.13 -0.40 -13.23
N LYS A 138 8.30 0.22 -12.37
CA LYS A 138 8.35 1.64 -12.02
C LYS A 138 9.13 1.93 -10.74
N ALA A 139 9.62 0.91 -10.04
CA ALA A 139 10.38 1.07 -8.80
C ALA A 139 11.62 1.94 -9.03
N LYS A 140 11.77 3.00 -8.22
CA LYS A 140 12.93 3.89 -8.25
C LYS A 140 13.47 4.14 -6.84
N GLU A 141 14.71 4.61 -6.80
CA GLU A 141 15.36 4.97 -5.54
C GLU A 141 14.61 6.13 -4.89
N GLY A 142 14.41 6.07 -3.57
CA GLY A 142 13.62 7.06 -2.82
C GLY A 142 12.09 6.88 -2.90
N GLY A 143 11.57 6.10 -3.84
CA GLY A 143 10.13 5.90 -4.04
C GLY A 143 9.46 7.01 -4.85
N ASN A 144 8.12 7.08 -4.81
CA ASN A 144 7.34 8.09 -5.55
C ASN A 144 6.02 8.44 -4.85
N LYS A 145 5.34 9.46 -5.38
CA LYS A 145 4.00 9.87 -4.99
C LYS A 145 3.09 9.91 -6.22
N ILE A 146 1.83 9.54 -6.03
CA ILE A 146 0.74 9.67 -7.01
C ILE A 146 -0.49 10.26 -6.32
N VAL A 147 -1.40 10.78 -7.14
CA VAL A 147 -2.76 11.15 -6.76
C VAL A 147 -3.70 10.29 -7.60
N SER A 148 -4.80 9.79 -7.02
CA SER A 148 -5.79 9.03 -7.76
C SER A 148 -6.30 9.84 -8.96
N LYS A 149 -6.46 9.19 -10.11
CA LYS A 149 -6.94 9.87 -11.32
C LYS A 149 -8.36 10.41 -11.16
N ASP A 150 -9.18 9.63 -10.47
CA ASP A 150 -10.57 9.96 -10.21
C ASP A 150 -10.75 10.49 -8.78
N SER A 151 -11.62 11.49 -8.65
CA SER A 151 -12.21 11.90 -7.38
C SER A 151 -13.52 11.16 -7.16
N ILE A 152 -13.95 11.08 -5.90
CA ILE A 152 -15.14 10.35 -5.51
C ILE A 152 -16.04 11.28 -4.72
N THR A 153 -17.26 11.45 -5.23
CA THR A 153 -18.30 12.22 -4.56
C THR A 153 -19.22 11.26 -3.82
N GLY A 154 -19.51 11.59 -2.58
CA GLY A 154 -20.44 10.88 -1.71
C GLY A 154 -21.11 11.85 -0.75
N ARG A 155 -21.84 11.31 0.23
CA ARG A 155 -22.36 12.09 1.36
C ARG A 155 -21.55 11.78 2.60
N ASP A 156 -21.27 12.78 3.41
CA ASP A 156 -20.68 12.52 4.71
C ASP A 156 -21.70 11.92 5.70
N THR A 157 -21.22 11.56 6.90
CA THR A 157 -22.03 11.03 7.99
C THR A 157 -23.06 12.03 8.54
N GLU A 158 -22.97 13.32 8.16
CA GLU A 158 -23.94 14.37 8.49
C GLU A 158 -24.92 14.63 7.35
N GLY A 159 -24.72 14.02 6.17
CA GLY A 159 -25.60 14.08 5.00
C GLY A 159 -25.20 15.14 3.96
N GLU A 160 -24.08 15.82 4.18
CA GLU A 160 -23.55 16.85 3.29
C GLU A 160 -22.75 16.24 2.13
N ASP A 161 -22.86 16.83 0.94
CA ASP A 161 -22.11 16.37 -0.22
C ASP A 161 -20.61 16.64 -0.03
N MET A 162 -19.79 15.62 -0.26
CA MET A 162 -18.35 15.69 -0.08
C MET A 162 -17.63 14.99 -1.22
N THR A 163 -16.52 15.58 -1.68
CA THR A 163 -15.65 14.96 -2.67
C THR A 163 -14.30 14.64 -2.06
N ILE A 164 -13.77 13.45 -2.36
CA ILE A 164 -12.46 13.00 -1.89
C ILE A 164 -11.55 12.61 -3.05
N LEU A 165 -10.25 12.61 -2.78
CA LEU A 165 -9.22 11.94 -3.58
C LEU A 165 -8.29 11.13 -2.69
N PHE A 166 -7.46 10.27 -3.30
CA PHE A 166 -6.41 9.55 -2.60
C PHE A 166 -5.04 10.05 -3.01
N GLU A 167 -4.24 10.46 -2.03
CA GLU A 167 -2.81 10.65 -2.20
C GLU A 167 -2.09 9.37 -1.78
N VAL A 168 -1.23 8.83 -2.63
CA VAL A 168 -0.46 7.63 -2.30
C VAL A 168 1.01 7.90 -2.50
N GLU A 169 1.82 7.64 -1.48
CA GLU A 169 3.26 7.81 -1.54
C GLU A 169 3.98 6.57 -1.04
N CYS A 170 5.18 6.34 -1.55
CA CYS A 170 6.07 5.33 -1.03
C CYS A 170 7.49 5.87 -0.83
N THR A 171 8.18 5.36 0.18
CA THR A 171 9.60 5.61 0.42
C THR A 171 10.45 4.43 -0.03
N GLY A 172 11.69 4.69 -0.43
CA GLY A 172 12.69 3.64 -0.71
C GLY A 172 13.33 3.08 0.57
N GLY A 173 14.13 2.03 0.43
CA GLY A 173 14.92 1.43 1.53
C GLY A 173 14.58 -0.03 1.80
N GLN A 174 15.20 -0.58 2.83
CA GLN A 174 14.97 -1.98 3.26
C GLN A 174 13.61 -2.17 3.96
N ARG A 175 13.03 -1.07 4.46
CA ARG A 175 11.68 -1.00 5.01
C ARG A 175 10.88 0.06 4.27
N PRO A 176 10.51 -0.16 2.99
CA PRO A 176 9.76 0.83 2.23
C PRO A 176 8.38 1.03 2.88
N VAL A 177 7.97 2.29 3.04
CA VAL A 177 6.67 2.63 3.62
C VAL A 177 5.75 3.11 2.52
N TYR A 178 4.61 2.46 2.34
CA TYR A 178 3.53 2.84 1.45
C TYR A 178 2.42 3.49 2.26
N THR A 179 2.13 4.76 2.02
CA THR A 179 1.10 5.51 2.75
C THR A 179 -0.01 5.92 1.79
N ILE A 180 -1.23 5.48 2.07
CA ILE A 180 -2.45 5.82 1.32
C ILE A 180 -3.23 6.79 2.20
N THR A 181 -3.47 8.02 1.73
CA THR A 181 -4.16 9.07 2.47
C THR A 181 -5.41 9.53 1.73
N GLN A 182 -6.56 9.47 2.39
CA GLN A 182 -7.80 10.07 1.92
C GLN A 182 -7.77 11.59 2.19
N ARG A 183 -8.15 12.41 1.20
CA ARG A 183 -8.25 13.87 1.31
C ARG A 183 -9.62 14.34 0.87
N VAL A 184 -10.20 15.28 1.61
CA VAL A 184 -11.35 16.08 1.16
C VAL A 184 -10.85 17.20 0.27
N ILE A 185 -11.55 17.48 -0.83
CA ILE A 185 -11.22 18.53 -1.81
C ILE A 185 -12.37 19.50 -2.06
#